data_AF-A0A6L7U5M8-F1
#
_entry.id   AF-A0A6L7U5M8-F1
#
_cell.length_a   1.000
_cell.length_b   1.000
_cell.length_c   1.000
_cell.angle_alpha   90.00
_cell.angle_beta   90.00
_cell.angle_gamma   90.00
#
_symmetry.space_group_name_H-M   'P 1'
#
loop_
_entity.id
_entity.type
_entity.pdbx_description
1 polymer ?
#
loop_
_entity_poly.entity_id
_entity_poly.type
_entity_poly.pdbx_seq_one_letter_code
_entity_poly.pdbx_strand_id
1 'polypeptide(L)'
;MDKIYRIPQFGARVGRPAHPLRIMNRNGTFPARGTATGRRYHTEADALRFPSGGDVAPQGLTVVYCRVSRRGQQDDLKRPVSAVETYGPDAGVAVDEWLSDVGGGLHFKRKAILSLRERIEKRGIAHLPMAHKDRPTRFGLDWFKHFAMQHGCTITVVNQESLSPQEAMVADPMSIVPAFSCRLYGLRAYRKPIREAANDGSDRF
;
A
#
# COMPACT_ATOMS: atom_id res chain seq x y z
N MET A 1 -17.18 -5.67 -33.70
CA MET A 1 -15.90 -5.10 -34.15
C MET A 1 -15.20 -4.55 -32.92
N ASP A 2 -14.07 -5.14 -32.54
CA ASP A 2 -13.31 -4.67 -31.38
C ASP A 2 -12.72 -3.28 -31.64
N LYS A 3 -12.84 -2.39 -30.66
CA LYS A 3 -12.31 -1.04 -30.77
C LYS A 3 -10.78 -1.10 -30.75
N ILE A 4 -10.17 -0.53 -31.80
CA ILE A 4 -8.72 -0.53 -32.01
C ILE A 4 -8.15 0.82 -31.59
N TYR A 5 -7.07 0.78 -30.80
CA TYR A 5 -6.35 1.93 -30.31
C TYR A 5 -4.93 1.98 -30.86
N ARG A 6 -4.55 3.13 -31.41
CA ARG A 6 -3.13 3.46 -31.62
C ARG A 6 -2.49 3.80 -30.28
N ILE A 7 -1.16 3.70 -30.17
CA ILE A 7 -0.43 3.95 -28.91
C ILE A 7 -0.86 5.25 -28.18
N PRO A 8 -1.02 6.41 -28.85
CA PRO A 8 -1.48 7.62 -28.15
C PRO A 8 -2.92 7.50 -27.61
N GLN A 9 -3.82 6.88 -28.37
CA GLN A 9 -5.21 6.67 -27.97
C GLN A 9 -5.31 5.61 -26.87
N PHE A 10 -4.48 4.57 -26.94
CA PHE A 10 -4.34 3.56 -25.91
C PHE A 10 -3.84 4.20 -24.61
N GLY A 11 -2.82 5.05 -24.71
CA GLY A 11 -2.32 5.85 -23.59
C GLY A 11 -3.40 6.70 -22.94
N ALA A 12 -4.22 7.41 -23.71
CA ALA A 12 -5.36 8.13 -23.16
C ALA A 12 -6.38 7.19 -22.46
N ARG A 13 -6.62 6.00 -23.02
CA ARG A 13 -7.55 4.99 -22.48
C ARG A 13 -7.08 4.36 -21.18
N VAL A 14 -5.77 4.17 -20.99
CA VAL A 14 -5.17 3.57 -19.78
C VAL A 14 -4.52 4.60 -18.84
N GLY A 15 -4.61 5.89 -19.18
CA GLY A 15 -4.03 6.99 -18.42
C GLY A 15 -2.50 6.98 -18.39
N ARG A 16 -1.83 6.73 -19.54
CA ARG A 16 -0.36 6.70 -19.69
C ARG A 16 0.14 7.53 -20.88
N PRO A 17 1.31 8.19 -20.77
CA PRO A 17 1.96 8.81 -21.92
C PRO A 17 2.39 7.77 -22.98
N ALA A 18 2.45 8.17 -24.24
CA ALA A 18 2.80 7.28 -25.34
C ALA A 18 4.25 6.75 -25.29
N HIS A 19 5.16 7.46 -24.65
CA HIS A 19 6.59 7.11 -24.65
C HIS A 19 6.90 5.84 -23.82
N PRO A 20 6.49 5.72 -22.53
CA PRO A 20 6.62 4.47 -21.77
C PRO A 20 5.98 3.26 -22.48
N LEU A 21 4.82 3.45 -23.08
CA LEU A 21 4.14 2.41 -23.85
C LEU A 21 4.96 1.94 -25.06
N ARG A 22 5.70 2.83 -25.72
CA ARG A 22 6.61 2.45 -26.81
C ARG A 22 7.80 1.64 -26.31
N ILE A 23 8.31 1.93 -25.11
CA ILE A 23 9.38 1.15 -24.46
C ILE A 23 8.85 -0.25 -24.12
N MET A 24 7.68 -0.33 -23.46
CA MET A 24 7.03 -1.60 -23.11
C MET A 24 6.72 -2.48 -24.33
N ASN A 25 6.31 -1.86 -25.43
CA ASN A 25 6.11 -2.57 -26.69
C ASN A 25 7.44 -3.05 -27.32
N ARG A 26 8.57 -2.38 -27.04
CA ARG A 26 9.89 -2.67 -27.64
C ARG A 26 10.65 -3.72 -26.83
N ASN A 27 10.59 -3.66 -25.50
CA ASN A 27 11.25 -4.59 -24.59
C ASN A 27 10.42 -5.86 -24.30
N GLY A 28 9.17 -5.92 -24.79
CA GLY A 28 8.30 -7.09 -24.68
C GLY A 28 7.50 -7.19 -23.39
N THR A 29 7.58 -6.20 -22.48
CA THR A 29 6.81 -6.20 -21.22
C THR A 29 5.31 -6.10 -21.46
N PHE A 30 4.88 -5.36 -22.48
CA PHE A 30 3.50 -5.35 -22.94
C PHE A 30 3.48 -5.27 -24.48
N PRO A 31 3.50 -6.39 -25.19
CA PRO A 31 3.65 -6.40 -26.64
C PRO A 31 2.38 -5.86 -27.33
N ALA A 32 2.57 -5.01 -28.34
CA ALA A 32 1.47 -4.56 -29.20
C ALA A 32 1.18 -5.57 -30.32
N ARG A 33 -0.07 -5.64 -30.74
CA ARG A 33 -0.49 -6.44 -31.89
C ARG A 33 -0.07 -5.75 -33.19
N GLY A 34 0.21 -6.53 -34.22
CA GLY A 34 0.58 -6.04 -35.55
C GLY A 34 -0.52 -6.29 -36.57
N THR A 35 -0.76 -5.33 -37.47
CA THR A 35 -1.50 -5.60 -38.71
C THR A 35 -0.60 -6.29 -39.74
N ALA A 36 -1.19 -6.88 -40.78
CA ALA A 36 -0.43 -7.41 -41.94
C ALA A 36 0.50 -6.36 -42.60
N THR A 37 0.19 -5.07 -42.39
CA THR A 37 0.98 -3.91 -42.84
C THR A 37 2.03 -3.44 -41.82
N GLY A 38 2.26 -4.18 -40.73
CA GLY A 38 3.28 -3.89 -39.72
C GLY A 38 2.95 -2.76 -38.73
N ARG A 39 1.71 -2.24 -38.73
CA ARG A 39 1.30 -1.19 -37.79
C ARG A 39 0.94 -1.78 -36.43
N ARG A 40 1.46 -1.17 -35.36
CA ARG A 40 1.21 -1.58 -33.98
C ARG A 40 -0.10 -0.99 -33.44
N TYR A 41 -0.93 -1.83 -32.82
CA TYR A 41 -2.19 -1.43 -32.19
C TYR A 41 -2.52 -2.25 -30.94
N HIS A 42 -3.45 -1.73 -30.15
CA HIS A 42 -4.01 -2.35 -28.95
C HIS A 42 -5.54 -2.39 -29.05
N THR A 43 -6.17 -3.28 -28.32
CA THR A 43 -7.63 -3.46 -28.28
C THR A 43 -8.21 -3.06 -26.93
N GLU A 44 -9.54 -2.96 -26.84
CA GLU A 44 -10.22 -2.76 -25.55
C GLU A 44 -9.89 -3.86 -24.53
N ALA A 45 -9.77 -5.11 -24.97
CA ALA A 45 -9.35 -6.22 -24.13
C ALA A 45 -7.91 -6.04 -23.61
N ASP A 46 -7.02 -5.47 -24.43
CA ASP A 46 -5.67 -5.12 -23.99
C ASP A 46 -5.70 -3.98 -22.98
N ALA A 47 -6.60 -3.01 -23.10
CA ALA A 47 -6.76 -1.92 -22.13
C ALA A 47 -7.29 -2.40 -20.78
N LEU A 48 -8.19 -3.40 -20.77
CA LEU A 48 -8.70 -4.05 -19.55
C LEU A 48 -7.65 -4.95 -18.87
N ARG A 49 -6.76 -5.58 -19.67
CA ARG A 49 -5.64 -6.39 -19.17
C ARG A 49 -4.41 -5.56 -18.83
N PHE A 50 -4.32 -4.33 -19.34
CA PHE A 50 -3.19 -3.46 -19.09
C PHE A 50 -3.12 -3.22 -17.59
N PRO A 51 -1.99 -3.57 -16.93
CA PRO A 51 -1.85 -3.31 -15.51
C PRO A 51 -2.00 -1.79 -15.33
N SER A 52 -3.09 -1.37 -14.69
CA SER A 52 -3.43 0.04 -14.46
C SER A 52 -2.41 0.80 -13.61
N GLY A 53 -1.25 0.21 -13.29
CA GLY A 53 -0.22 0.73 -12.40
C GLY A 53 1.17 0.85 -13.03
N GLY A 54 1.84 1.97 -12.74
CA GLY A 54 3.30 2.15 -12.84
C GLY A 54 3.85 2.86 -14.09
N ASP A 55 3.93 4.22 -14.04
CA ASP A 55 4.62 5.19 -14.94
C ASP A 55 3.72 6.20 -15.71
N VAL A 56 2.78 6.86 -15.03
CA VAL A 56 2.61 8.30 -15.31
C VAL A 56 3.79 8.95 -14.59
N ALA A 57 4.52 9.85 -15.27
CA ALA A 57 5.54 10.64 -14.59
C ALA A 57 4.93 11.19 -13.28
N PRO A 58 5.66 11.12 -12.15
CA PRO A 58 5.10 11.46 -10.85
C PRO A 58 4.68 12.94 -10.85
N GLN A 59 3.42 13.22 -11.16
CA GLN A 59 2.80 14.53 -10.92
C GLN A 59 2.14 14.55 -9.53
N GLY A 60 2.68 13.75 -8.62
CA GLY A 60 2.20 13.61 -7.25
C GLY A 60 3.27 14.07 -6.28
N LEU A 61 2.84 14.43 -5.08
CA LEU A 61 3.71 14.91 -4.02
C LEU A 61 4.60 13.77 -3.48
N THR A 62 5.78 14.13 -3.01
CA THR A 62 6.59 13.31 -2.11
C THR A 62 6.14 13.58 -0.69
N VAL A 63 5.50 12.58 -0.07
CA VAL A 63 4.94 12.70 1.28
C VAL A 63 5.67 11.76 2.20
N VAL A 64 6.20 12.26 3.31
CA VAL A 64 6.83 11.42 4.34
C VAL A 64 5.82 11.03 5.39
N TYR A 65 5.80 9.75 5.76
CA TYR A 65 4.95 9.25 6.84
C TYR A 65 5.76 8.82 8.06
N CYS A 66 5.45 9.41 9.21
CA CYS A 66 6.01 9.07 10.51
C CYS A 66 4.92 8.63 11.48
N ARG A 67 5.21 7.64 12.34
CA ARG A 67 4.27 7.17 13.37
C ARG A 67 4.96 6.91 14.69
N VAL A 68 4.32 7.22 15.80
CA VAL A 68 4.66 6.70 17.13
C VAL A 68 3.48 5.98 17.76
N SER A 69 3.73 5.06 18.68
CA SER A 69 2.68 4.22 19.26
C SER A 69 1.87 4.94 20.35
N ARG A 70 2.52 5.83 21.12
CA ARG A 70 1.91 6.54 22.26
C ARG A 70 2.07 8.05 22.14
N ARG A 71 1.14 8.82 22.72
CA ARG A 71 1.25 10.29 22.76
C ARG A 71 2.48 10.77 23.53
N GLY A 72 2.88 10.07 24.60
CA GLY A 72 4.11 10.39 25.34
C GLY A 72 5.41 10.18 24.55
N GLN A 73 5.34 9.51 23.39
CA GLN A 73 6.49 9.28 22.49
C GLN A 73 6.53 10.32 21.36
N GLN A 74 5.82 11.44 21.46
CA GLN A 74 5.74 12.42 20.38
C GLN A 74 7.11 13.05 20.07
N ASP A 75 7.96 13.23 21.07
CA ASP A 75 9.34 13.67 20.88
C ASP A 75 10.18 12.66 20.10
N ASP A 76 9.84 11.36 20.14
CA ASP A 76 10.51 10.33 19.35
C ASP A 76 10.18 10.42 17.85
N LEU A 77 9.22 11.26 17.42
CA LEU A 77 9.00 11.57 16.01
C LEU A 77 10.13 12.40 15.42
N LYS A 78 10.93 13.11 16.22
CA LYS A 78 12.06 13.91 15.73
C LYS A 78 13.13 13.04 15.07
N ARG A 79 13.32 11.82 15.57
CA ARG A 79 14.30 10.85 15.05
C ARG A 79 13.99 10.36 13.62
N PRO A 80 12.80 9.81 13.31
CA PRO A 80 12.45 9.40 11.95
C PRO A 80 12.35 10.59 11.00
N VAL A 81 11.98 11.78 11.49
CA VAL A 81 12.01 13.01 10.67
C VAL A 81 13.44 13.31 10.23
N SER A 82 14.37 13.40 11.19
CA SER A 82 15.79 13.65 10.90
C SER A 82 16.43 12.60 9.99
N ALA A 83 16.06 11.32 10.14
CA ALA A 83 16.56 10.24 9.26
C ALA A 83 16.13 10.45 7.80
N VAL A 84 14.89 10.90 7.57
CA VAL A 84 14.39 11.15 6.21
C VAL A 84 14.86 12.50 5.67
N GLU A 85 15.04 13.51 6.54
CA GLU A 85 15.66 14.79 6.17
C GLU A 85 17.11 14.64 5.72
N THR A 86 17.85 13.71 6.32
CA THR A 86 19.23 13.39 5.89
C THR A 86 19.22 12.64 4.56
N TYR A 87 18.28 11.70 4.39
CA TYR A 87 18.15 10.91 3.16
C TYR A 87 17.67 11.72 1.94
N GLY A 88 16.78 12.69 2.13
CA GLY A 88 16.17 13.46 1.04
C GLY A 88 17.20 14.11 0.11
N PRO A 89 18.11 14.96 0.62
CA PRO A 89 19.19 15.57 -0.16
C PRO A 89 20.12 14.54 -0.82
N ASP A 90 20.53 13.51 -0.08
CA ASP A 90 21.45 12.47 -0.57
C ASP A 90 20.85 11.61 -1.70
N ALA A 91 19.53 11.42 -1.68
CA ALA A 91 18.80 10.68 -2.71
C ALA A 91 18.25 11.58 -3.83
N GLY A 92 18.45 12.90 -3.77
CA GLY A 92 17.87 13.87 -4.71
C GLY A 92 16.34 13.95 -4.65
N VAL A 93 15.74 13.61 -3.51
CA VAL A 93 14.29 13.58 -3.29
C VAL A 93 13.87 14.79 -2.46
N ALA A 94 13.18 15.74 -3.08
CA ALA A 94 12.53 16.84 -2.37
C ALA A 94 11.25 16.34 -1.67
N VAL A 95 11.11 16.63 -0.38
CA VAL A 95 9.90 16.29 0.40
C VAL A 95 8.94 17.47 0.37
N ASP A 96 7.71 17.23 -0.07
CA ASP A 96 6.67 18.26 -0.13
C ASP A 96 5.86 18.36 1.16
N GLU A 97 5.64 17.22 1.83
CA GLU A 97 4.76 17.16 3.00
C GLU A 97 5.20 16.11 4.02
N TRP A 98 5.00 16.44 5.30
CA TRP A 98 5.25 15.55 6.43
C TRP A 98 3.94 15.19 7.13
N LEU A 99 3.61 13.91 7.14
CA LEU A 99 2.46 13.37 7.87
C LEU A 99 2.95 12.61 9.10
N SER A 100 2.31 12.88 10.24
CA SER A 100 2.58 12.17 11.49
C SER A 100 1.30 11.59 12.09
N ASP A 101 1.45 10.44 12.75
CA ASP A 101 0.35 9.72 13.39
C ASP A 101 0.77 9.22 14.78
N VAL A 102 -0.22 9.17 15.68
CA VAL A 102 -0.06 8.56 17.00
C VAL A 102 -1.06 7.42 17.15
N GLY A 103 -0.56 6.22 17.43
CA GLY A 103 -1.39 5.03 17.71
C GLY A 103 -0.70 3.72 17.33
N GLY A 104 -1.16 2.60 17.89
CA GLY A 104 -0.54 1.27 17.73
C GLY A 104 -0.54 0.74 16.30
N GLY A 105 0.45 -0.05 15.90
CA GLY A 105 0.73 -0.39 14.48
C GLY A 105 -0.38 -1.18 13.76
N LEU A 106 -1.35 -1.68 14.52
CA LEU A 106 -2.49 -2.48 14.07
C LEU A 106 -3.76 -1.66 13.84
N HIS A 107 -3.77 -0.38 14.20
CA HIS A 107 -4.94 0.49 14.04
C HIS A 107 -5.01 1.14 12.64
N PHE A 108 -5.46 0.41 11.63
CA PHE A 108 -5.53 0.89 10.23
C PHE A 108 -6.54 2.03 9.98
N LYS A 109 -7.38 2.39 10.97
CA LYS A 109 -8.36 3.48 10.87
C LYS A 109 -7.83 4.83 11.38
N ARG A 110 -6.52 4.99 11.54
CA ARG A 110 -5.89 6.28 11.86
C ARG A 110 -6.12 7.29 10.74
N LYS A 111 -6.29 8.56 11.12
CA LYS A 111 -6.60 9.65 10.18
C LYS A 111 -5.54 9.80 9.08
N ALA A 112 -4.25 9.81 9.43
CA ALA A 112 -3.22 10.02 8.40
C ALA A 112 -3.05 8.82 7.47
N ILE A 113 -3.22 7.58 7.95
CA ILE A 113 -3.26 6.38 7.08
C ILE A 113 -4.45 6.40 6.12
N LEU A 114 -5.64 6.73 6.61
CA LEU A 114 -6.83 6.81 5.76
C LEU A 114 -6.65 7.89 4.68
N SER A 115 -6.12 9.05 5.07
CA SER A 115 -5.77 10.13 4.14
C SER A 115 -4.72 9.70 3.12
N LEU A 116 -3.64 9.04 3.54
CA LEU A 116 -2.62 8.49 2.64
C LEU A 116 -3.22 7.54 1.63
N ARG A 117 -4.08 6.60 2.07
CA ARG A 117 -4.74 5.64 1.17
C ARG A 117 -5.58 6.35 0.12
N GLU A 118 -6.43 7.29 0.52
CA GLU A 118 -7.27 8.05 -0.41
C GLU A 118 -6.45 8.89 -1.39
N ARG A 119 -5.35 9.49 -0.93
CA ARG A 119 -4.47 10.30 -1.77
C ARG A 119 -3.66 9.46 -2.75
N ILE A 120 -3.21 8.27 -2.33
CA ILE A 120 -2.59 7.28 -3.20
C ILE A 120 -3.60 6.82 -4.26
N GLU A 121 -4.83 6.49 -3.87
CA GLU A 121 -5.88 6.05 -4.78
C GLU A 121 -6.18 7.11 -5.86
N LYS A 122 -6.25 8.38 -5.45
CA LYS A 122 -6.42 9.54 -6.34
C LYS A 122 -5.15 9.93 -7.12
N ARG A 123 -4.05 9.18 -6.98
CA ARG A 123 -2.75 9.41 -7.63
C ARG A 123 -2.12 10.78 -7.29
N GLY A 124 -2.46 11.34 -6.13
CA GLY A 124 -1.92 12.61 -5.64
C GLY A 124 -0.56 12.47 -4.93
N ILE A 125 -0.11 11.24 -4.66
CA ILE A 125 1.19 10.93 -4.05
C ILE A 125 1.98 10.06 -5.02
N ALA A 126 3.18 10.50 -5.33
CA ALA A 126 4.10 9.80 -6.22
C ALA A 126 5.14 9.00 -5.47
N HIS A 127 5.63 9.54 -4.36
CA HIS A 127 6.68 8.93 -3.57
C HIS A 127 6.35 9.03 -2.10
N LEU A 128 6.55 7.92 -1.39
CA LEU A 128 6.29 7.81 0.03
C LEU A 128 7.56 7.29 0.73
N PRO A 129 8.51 8.16 1.09
CA PRO A 129 9.63 7.79 1.94
C PRO A 129 9.13 7.48 3.35
N MET A 130 9.67 6.43 3.93
CA MET A 130 9.38 6.02 5.31
C MET A 130 10.67 5.66 6.02
N ALA A 131 10.84 6.14 7.25
CA ALA A 131 12.02 5.85 8.06
C ALA A 131 12.14 4.36 8.46
N HIS A 132 11.03 3.63 8.61
CA HIS A 132 11.06 2.22 9.01
C HIS A 132 9.94 1.39 8.39
N LYS A 133 10.20 0.09 8.22
CA LYS A 133 9.27 -0.91 7.67
C LYS A 133 7.98 -1.05 8.49
N ASP A 134 8.04 -0.94 9.82
CA ASP A 134 6.93 -1.24 10.75
C ASP A 134 5.99 -0.05 11.07
N ARG A 135 6.20 1.11 10.44
CA ARG A 135 5.51 2.37 10.78
C ARG A 135 4.14 2.51 10.11
N PRO A 136 3.93 2.28 8.80
CA PRO A 136 2.59 2.39 8.22
C PRO A 136 1.66 1.34 8.79
N THR A 137 2.09 0.08 8.80
CA THR A 137 1.27 -1.05 9.22
C THR A 137 2.17 -2.10 9.85
N ARG A 138 1.77 -2.68 10.99
CA ARG A 138 2.59 -3.74 11.62
C ARG A 138 2.59 -5.04 10.82
N PHE A 139 1.53 -5.25 10.05
CA PHE A 139 1.37 -6.33 9.08
C PHE A 139 0.88 -5.76 7.75
N GLY A 140 1.10 -6.48 6.65
CA GLY A 140 0.57 -6.10 5.34
C GLY A 140 1.33 -4.97 4.65
N LEU A 141 2.59 -4.72 5.02
CA LEU A 141 3.44 -3.75 4.31
C LEU A 141 3.57 -4.12 2.83
N ASP A 142 3.78 -5.40 2.51
CA ASP A 142 3.91 -5.84 1.12
C ASP A 142 2.63 -5.65 0.33
N TRP A 143 1.48 -5.91 0.96
CA TRP A 143 0.17 -5.58 0.39
C TRP A 143 0.04 -4.06 0.15
N PHE A 144 0.43 -3.24 1.12
CA PHE A 144 0.36 -1.77 1.00
C PHE A 144 1.32 -1.22 -0.07
N LYS A 145 2.52 -1.80 -0.20
CA LYS A 145 3.46 -1.50 -1.29
C LYS A 145 2.88 -1.86 -2.64
N HIS A 146 2.29 -3.05 -2.76
CA HIS A 146 1.65 -3.48 -3.99
C HIS A 146 0.50 -2.54 -4.38
N PHE A 147 -0.37 -2.21 -3.42
CA PHE A 147 -1.44 -1.23 -3.59
C PHE A 147 -0.88 0.12 -4.08
N ALA A 148 0.11 0.69 -3.37
CA ALA A 148 0.70 1.96 -3.76
C ALA A 148 1.30 1.92 -5.18
N MET A 149 2.02 0.85 -5.52
CA MET A 149 2.61 0.67 -6.84
C MET A 149 1.54 0.58 -7.95
N GLN A 150 0.42 -0.09 -7.69
CA GLN A 150 -0.73 -0.13 -8.60
C GLN A 150 -1.32 1.26 -8.87
N HIS A 151 -1.20 2.18 -7.91
CA HIS A 151 -1.68 3.56 -8.05
C HIS A 151 -0.58 4.55 -8.46
N GLY A 152 0.62 4.07 -8.83
CA GLY A 152 1.73 4.92 -9.28
C GLY A 152 2.49 5.62 -8.16
N CYS A 153 2.36 5.14 -6.92
CA CYS A 153 3.12 5.60 -5.77
C CYS A 153 4.24 4.61 -5.44
N THR A 154 5.47 5.12 -5.34
CA THR A 154 6.64 4.32 -4.93
C THR A 154 6.91 4.50 -3.45
N ILE A 155 6.86 3.40 -2.70
CA ILE A 155 7.17 3.40 -1.27
C ILE A 155 8.66 3.03 -1.08
N THR A 156 9.43 3.95 -0.49
CA THR A 156 10.85 3.72 -0.17
C THR A 156 11.04 3.66 1.32
N VAL A 157 11.74 2.63 1.81
CA VAL A 157 12.07 2.54 3.24
C VAL A 157 13.53 2.94 3.43
N VAL A 158 13.73 4.08 4.08
CA VAL A 158 15.01 4.64 4.47
C VAL A 158 15.47 3.90 5.73
N ASN A 159 15.90 2.65 5.55
CA ASN A 159 16.19 1.75 6.65
C ASN A 159 17.46 2.20 7.40
N GLN A 160 17.30 2.93 8.51
CA GLN A 160 18.33 3.00 9.54
C GLN A 160 18.00 1.91 10.57
N GLU A 161 18.80 0.85 10.59
CA GLU A 161 18.58 -0.39 11.36
C GLU A 161 18.52 -0.22 12.89
N SER A 162 18.71 0.99 13.42
CA SER A 162 19.02 1.22 14.83
C SER A 162 17.86 1.70 15.72
N LEU A 163 16.64 1.93 15.22
CA LEU A 163 15.63 2.69 16.00
C LEU A 163 14.18 2.18 15.93
N SER A 164 13.96 0.85 15.95
CA SER A 164 12.66 0.31 16.37
C SER A 164 12.67 0.22 17.90
N PRO A 165 11.91 1.05 18.64
CA PRO A 165 11.91 0.97 20.10
C PRO A 165 11.47 -0.44 20.50
N GLN A 166 12.24 -1.16 21.32
CA GLN A 166 11.84 -2.50 21.76
C GLN A 166 10.42 -2.48 22.38
N GLU A 167 10.06 -1.36 23.01
CA GLU A 167 8.71 -1.08 23.51
C GLU A 167 7.62 -1.19 22.44
N ALA A 168 7.88 -0.72 21.22
CA ALA A 168 6.92 -0.82 20.11
C ALA A 168 6.82 -2.26 19.59
N MET A 169 7.90 -3.04 19.63
CA MET A 169 7.89 -4.45 19.26
C MET A 169 7.06 -5.29 20.24
N VAL A 170 7.05 -4.94 21.53
CA VAL A 170 6.28 -5.65 22.57
C VAL A 170 4.83 -5.15 22.66
N ALA A 171 4.60 -3.85 22.46
CA ALA A 171 3.27 -3.26 22.57
C ALA A 171 2.25 -3.82 21.56
N ASP A 172 2.69 -4.09 20.33
CA ASP A 172 1.79 -4.58 19.28
C ASP A 172 1.28 -6.02 19.58
N PRO A 173 2.13 -7.03 19.88
CA PRO A 173 1.70 -8.34 20.36
C PRO A 173 0.83 -8.27 21.63
N MET A 174 1.18 -7.42 22.59
CA MET A 174 0.40 -7.23 23.82
C MET A 174 -0.99 -6.65 23.56
N SER A 175 -1.22 -5.98 22.43
CA SER A 175 -2.54 -5.54 22.00
C SER A 175 -3.33 -6.62 21.23
N ILE A 176 -2.63 -7.56 20.60
CA ILE A 176 -3.23 -8.70 19.87
C ILE A 176 -3.71 -9.76 20.85
N VAL A 177 -2.89 -10.10 21.85
CA VAL A 177 -3.18 -11.20 22.79
C VAL A 177 -4.54 -11.04 23.47
N PRO A 178 -4.95 -9.87 24.00
CA PRO A 178 -6.28 -9.68 24.57
C PRO A 178 -7.40 -9.85 23.53
N ALA A 179 -7.22 -9.35 22.30
CA ALA A 179 -8.22 -9.48 21.23
C ALA A 179 -8.49 -10.96 20.88
N PHE A 180 -7.44 -11.77 20.80
CA PHE A 180 -7.56 -13.21 20.60
C PHE A 180 -8.05 -13.94 21.86
N SER A 181 -7.58 -13.55 23.04
CA SER A 181 -7.98 -14.15 24.31
C SER A 181 -9.46 -13.94 24.59
N CYS A 182 -9.98 -12.72 24.44
CA CYS A 182 -11.42 -12.42 24.57
C CYS A 182 -12.26 -13.25 23.59
N ARG A 183 -11.79 -13.43 22.35
CA ARG A 183 -12.47 -14.25 21.35
C ARG A 183 -12.46 -15.73 21.73
N LEU A 184 -11.34 -16.24 22.27
CA LEU A 184 -11.24 -17.60 22.80
C LEU A 184 -12.11 -17.82 24.05
N TYR A 185 -12.17 -16.84 24.96
CA TYR A 185 -13.06 -16.88 26.12
C TYR A 185 -14.53 -16.86 25.69
N GLY A 186 -14.90 -16.01 24.73
CA GLY A 186 -16.23 -15.99 24.12
C GLY A 186 -16.60 -17.34 23.53
N LEU A 187 -15.70 -17.95 22.75
CA LEU A 187 -15.89 -19.30 22.18
C LEU A 187 -16.06 -20.39 23.25
N ARG A 188 -15.41 -20.27 24.42
CA ARG A 188 -15.63 -21.20 25.55
C ARG A 188 -17.03 -21.06 26.14
N ALA A 189 -17.60 -19.85 26.17
CA ALA A 189 -18.98 -19.65 26.61
C ALA A 189 -20.00 -20.32 25.66
N TYR A 190 -19.72 -20.34 24.35
CA TYR A 190 -20.56 -21.03 23.36
C TYR A 190 -20.34 -22.55 23.29
N ARG A 191 -19.33 -23.11 23.98
CA ARG A 191 -19.01 -24.54 23.89
C ARG A 191 -20.10 -25.46 24.44
N LYS A 192 -20.79 -25.04 25.51
CA LYS A 192 -21.95 -25.77 26.07
C LYS A 192 -23.15 -25.76 25.11
N PRO A 193 -23.67 -24.60 24.69
CA PRO A 193 -24.84 -24.57 23.79
C PRO A 193 -24.56 -25.17 22.41
N ILE A 194 -23.34 -25.10 21.88
CA ILE A 194 -22.97 -25.78 20.63
C ILE A 194 -22.98 -27.31 20.80
N ARG A 195 -22.55 -27.82 21.96
CA ARG A 195 -22.55 -29.26 22.26
C ARG A 195 -23.95 -29.79 22.55
N GLU A 196 -24.78 -29.00 23.21
CA GLU A 196 -26.19 -29.31 23.46
C GLU A 196 -26.98 -29.31 22.13
N ALA A 197 -26.81 -28.29 21.28
CA ALA A 197 -27.43 -28.24 19.95
C ALA A 197 -26.96 -29.36 19.00
N ALA A 198 -25.72 -29.84 19.14
CA ALA A 198 -25.21 -30.97 18.37
C ALA A 198 -25.78 -32.33 18.85
N ASN A 199 -26.19 -32.42 20.12
CA ASN A 199 -26.79 -33.62 20.71
C ASN A 199 -28.33 -33.66 20.55
N ASP A 200 -29.01 -32.51 20.49
CA ASP A 200 -30.46 -32.44 20.27
C ASP A 200 -30.87 -32.80 18.81
N GLY A 201 -29.91 -32.83 17.88
CA GLY A 201 -30.14 -33.20 16.48
C GLY A 201 -30.16 -34.70 16.21
N SER A 202 -29.83 -35.57 17.19
CA SER A 202 -29.75 -37.02 16.98
C SER A 202 -31.01 -37.81 17.36
N ASP A 203 -32.05 -37.16 17.91
CA ASP A 203 -33.28 -37.82 18.40
C ASP A 203 -34.53 -37.57 17.52
N ARG A 204 -34.34 -37.22 16.24
CA ARG A 204 -35.45 -37.16 15.26
C ARG A 204 -35.18 -38.01 14.02
N PHE A 205 -35.16 -39.33 14.20
CA PHE A 205 -35.58 -40.33 13.19
C PHE A 205 -36.12 -41.57 13.90
#